data_AF-A0A8H4ETL7-F1
#
_entry.id   AF-A0A8H4ETL7-F1
#
_cell.length_a   1.000
_cell.length_b   1.000
_cell.length_c   1.000
_cell.angle_alpha   90.00
_cell.angle_beta   90.00
_cell.angle_gamma   90.00
#
_symmetry.space_group_name_H-M   'P 1'
#
loop_
_entity.id
_entity.type
_entity.pdbx_description
1 polymer ?
#
loop_
_entity_poly.entity_id
_entity_poly.type
_entity_poly.pdbx_seq_one_letter_code
_entity_poly.pdbx_strand_id
1 'polypeptide(L)'
;MANTHEVLLYRGNWIIQYDLGATALSASFGSNASKYREIVSILEAAGFVRIQCSIFRHRRGCLLQHAINTVRLIRRLSWARGTSPNGAPHIRSVIISIQIMPYLDVTNFVRGGRLPNIPRF
;
A
#
# COMPACT_ATOMS: atom_id res chain seq x y z
N MET A 1 7.44 30.60 5.23
CA MET A 1 7.98 29.37 5.84
C MET A 1 6.90 28.32 5.71
N ALA A 2 7.17 27.21 5.00
CA ALA A 2 6.20 26.12 4.95
C ALA A 2 6.18 25.43 6.32
N ASN A 3 5.01 25.32 6.93
CA ASN A 3 4.84 24.61 8.20
C ASN A 3 5.16 23.11 7.97
N THR A 4 5.58 22.38 9.01
CA THR A 4 6.00 20.96 8.92
C THR A 4 4.93 20.07 8.25
N HIS A 5 3.66 20.44 8.37
CA HIS A 5 2.53 19.78 7.69
C HIS A 5 2.53 19.95 6.17
N GLU A 6 2.88 21.13 5.64
CA GLU A 6 3.02 21.35 4.20
C GLU A 6 4.17 20.51 3.61
N VAL A 7 5.32 20.44 4.27
CA VAL A 7 6.47 19.64 3.80
C VAL A 7 6.12 18.15 3.69
N LEU A 8 5.33 17.63 4.63
CA LEU A 8 4.80 16.26 4.61
C LEU A 8 3.85 16.03 3.43
N LEU A 9 3.08 17.04 3.02
CA LEU A 9 2.25 16.98 1.81
C LEU A 9 3.10 17.01 0.52
N TYR A 10 4.24 17.71 0.54
CA TYR A 10 5.13 17.88 -0.61
C TYR A 10 6.11 16.72 -0.86
N ARG A 11 6.62 16.08 0.19
CA ARG A 11 7.61 14.98 0.09
C ARG A 11 7.38 13.85 1.10
N GLY A 12 6.13 13.64 1.50
CA GLY A 12 5.76 12.60 2.45
C GLY A 12 6.21 11.21 2.02
N ASN A 13 6.66 10.42 2.97
CA ASN A 13 6.85 8.98 2.80
C ASN A 13 5.48 8.29 2.80
N TRP A 14 4.71 8.48 1.72
CA TRP A 14 3.38 7.91 1.58
C TRP A 14 3.45 6.39 1.50
N ILE A 15 2.55 5.75 2.23
CA ILE A 15 2.32 4.32 2.25
C ILE A 15 0.94 4.06 1.66
N ILE A 16 0.88 3.18 0.66
CA ILE A 16 -0.37 2.63 0.13
C ILE A 16 -0.52 1.21 0.66
N GLN A 17 -1.65 0.95 1.30
CA GLN A 17 -2.05 -0.36 1.79
C GLN A 17 -3.32 -0.78 1.07
N TYR A 18 -3.46 -2.05 0.76
CA TYR A 18 -4.70 -2.56 0.18
C TYR A 18 -5.04 -3.95 0.71
N ASP A 19 -6.33 -4.24 0.73
CA ASP A 19 -6.86 -5.55 1.05
C ASP A 19 -7.83 -5.98 -0.06
N LEU A 20 -7.55 -7.14 -0.64
CA LEU A 20 -8.41 -7.74 -1.66
C LEU A 20 -9.25 -8.84 -1.03
N GLY A 21 -10.48 -8.99 -1.52
CA GLY A 21 -11.29 -10.15 -1.21
C GLY A 21 -10.73 -11.37 -1.93
N ALA A 22 -9.71 -12.03 -1.37
CA ALA A 22 -9.04 -13.17 -2.02
C ALA A 22 -10.03 -14.26 -2.46
N THR A 23 -10.98 -14.60 -1.58
CA THR A 23 -12.07 -15.55 -1.87
C THR A 23 -13.05 -15.01 -2.91
N ALA A 24 -13.41 -13.72 -2.84
CA ALA A 24 -14.30 -13.09 -3.82
C ALA A 24 -13.68 -13.11 -5.23
N LEU A 25 -12.40 -12.76 -5.32
CA LEU A 25 -11.63 -12.81 -6.56
C LEU A 25 -11.50 -14.23 -7.10
N SER A 26 -11.19 -15.21 -6.24
CA SER A 26 -11.14 -16.62 -6.66
C SER A 26 -12.50 -17.14 -7.10
N ALA A 27 -13.61 -16.72 -6.47
CA ALA A 27 -14.96 -17.08 -6.90
C ALA A 27 -15.32 -16.49 -8.27
N SER A 28 -14.90 -15.26 -8.56
CA SER A 28 -15.19 -14.58 -9.83
C SER A 28 -14.27 -14.99 -10.98
N PHE A 29 -13.00 -15.32 -10.69
CA PHE A 29 -11.95 -15.45 -11.69
C PHE A 29 -11.15 -16.77 -11.60
N GLY A 30 -11.52 -17.69 -10.70
CA GLY A 30 -10.81 -18.94 -10.42
C GLY A 30 -9.50 -18.78 -9.63
N SER A 31 -8.81 -17.65 -9.78
CA SER A 31 -7.60 -17.30 -9.03
C SER A 31 -7.51 -15.79 -8.80
N ASN A 32 -6.93 -15.40 -7.66
CA ASN A 32 -6.67 -14.00 -7.33
C ASN A 32 -5.25 -13.53 -7.71
N ALA A 33 -4.33 -14.45 -8.07
CA ALA A 33 -2.90 -14.15 -8.17
C ALA A 33 -2.56 -13.11 -9.24
N SER A 34 -3.28 -13.11 -10.37
CA SER A 34 -3.12 -12.09 -11.41
C SER A 34 -3.58 -10.71 -10.94
N LYS A 35 -4.61 -10.65 -10.10
CA LYS A 35 -5.22 -9.40 -9.61
C LYS A 35 -4.34 -8.70 -8.59
N TYR A 36 -3.70 -9.48 -7.72
CA TYR A 36 -2.61 -8.97 -6.90
C TYR A 36 -1.46 -8.44 -7.76
N ARG A 37 -1.02 -9.19 -8.77
CA ARG A 37 0.07 -8.77 -9.68
C ARG A 37 -0.23 -7.47 -10.42
N GLU A 38 -1.46 -7.27 -10.91
CA GLU A 38 -1.86 -6.02 -11.58
C GLU A 38 -1.72 -4.80 -10.66
N ILE A 39 -2.14 -4.89 -9.40
CA ILE A 39 -1.97 -3.81 -8.42
C ILE A 39 -0.49 -3.56 -8.10
N VAL A 40 0.27 -4.64 -7.91
CA VAL A 40 1.72 -4.57 -7.68
C VAL A 40 2.41 -3.81 -8.80
N SER A 41 2.15 -4.16 -10.06
CA SER A 41 2.76 -3.52 -11.21
C SER A 41 2.42 -2.03 -11.29
N ILE A 42 1.19 -1.64 -10.98
CA ILE A 42 0.79 -0.22 -10.90
C ILE A 42 1.59 0.54 -9.84
N LEU A 43 1.72 -0.04 -8.64
CA LEU A 43 2.43 0.58 -7.52
C LEU A 43 3.93 0.70 -7.81
N GLU A 44 4.55 -0.36 -8.31
CA GLU A 44 5.97 -0.38 -8.65
C GLU A 44 6.30 0.59 -9.79
N ALA A 45 5.47 0.64 -10.84
CA ALA A 45 5.62 1.61 -11.92
C ALA A 45 5.48 3.07 -11.43
N ALA A 46 4.72 3.30 -10.35
CA ALA A 46 4.58 4.61 -9.73
C ALA A 46 5.68 4.96 -8.70
N GLY A 47 6.71 4.11 -8.55
CA GLY A 47 7.85 4.34 -7.65
C GLY A 47 7.64 3.86 -6.21
N PHE A 48 6.57 3.11 -5.95
CA PHE A 48 6.34 2.48 -4.65
C PHE A 48 7.07 1.14 -4.58
N VAL A 49 7.74 0.90 -3.45
CA VAL A 49 8.41 -0.37 -3.14
C VAL A 49 7.61 -1.13 -2.10
N ARG A 50 7.54 -2.45 -2.27
CA ARG A 50 6.86 -3.33 -1.31
C ARG A 50 7.66 -3.39 -0.01
N ILE A 51 6.99 -3.16 1.11
CA ILE A 51 7.57 -3.36 2.45
C ILE A 51 7.13 -4.72 3.00
N GLN A 52 5.84 -5.03 2.90
CA GLN A 52 5.28 -6.29 3.37
C GLN A 52 3.98 -6.59 2.62
N CYS A 53 3.84 -7.79 2.05
CA CYS A 53 2.59 -8.24 1.40
C CYS A 53 1.88 -7.15 0.56
N SER A 54 0.78 -6.59 1.05
CA SER A 54 -0.03 -5.54 0.39
C SER A 54 0.26 -4.11 0.90
N ILE A 55 1.45 -3.87 1.46
CA ILE A 55 1.90 -2.59 2.01
C ILE A 55 3.09 -2.10 1.20
N PHE A 56 2.94 -0.89 0.64
CA PHE A 56 3.87 -0.29 -0.30
C PHE A 56 4.22 1.13 0.15
N ARG A 57 5.48 1.53 0.04
CA ARG A 57 5.94 2.89 0.37
C ARG A 57 6.65 3.51 -0.82
N HIS A 58 6.49 4.80 -1.04
CA HIS A 58 7.25 5.48 -2.07
C HIS A 58 8.77 5.49 -1.74
N ARG A 59 9.63 5.10 -2.69
CA ARG A 59 11.07 4.90 -2.43
C ARG A 59 11.79 6.14 -1.90
N ARG A 60 11.38 7.33 -2.34
CA ARG A 60 12.04 8.62 -2.02
C ARG A 60 11.07 9.68 -1.46
N GLY A 61 9.85 9.28 -1.09
CA GLY A 61 8.75 10.20 -0.82
C GLY A 61 8.16 10.81 -2.10
N CYS A 62 6.90 11.24 -2.05
CA CYS A 62 6.20 11.84 -3.18
C CYS A 62 5.13 12.84 -2.72
N LEU A 63 4.49 13.51 -3.68
CA LEU A 63 3.31 14.33 -3.40
C LEU A 63 2.12 13.44 -3.06
N LEU A 64 1.25 13.87 -2.14
CA LEU A 64 0.00 13.16 -1.87
C LEU A 64 -0.83 12.97 -3.15
N GLN A 65 -0.86 13.98 -4.02
CA GLN A 65 -1.55 13.91 -5.31
C GLN A 65 -1.04 12.79 -6.21
N HIS A 66 0.27 12.49 -6.15
CA HIS A 66 0.86 11.36 -6.88
C HIS A 66 0.31 10.04 -6.35
N ALA A 67 0.31 9.84 -5.02
CA ALA A 67 -0.27 8.64 -4.40
C ALA A 67 -1.76 8.47 -4.74
N ILE A 68 -2.54 9.55 -4.71
CA ILE A 68 -3.97 9.54 -5.10
C ILE A 68 -4.11 9.15 -6.58
N ASN A 69 -3.27 9.69 -7.46
CA ASN A 69 -3.30 9.34 -8.88
C ASN A 69 -2.95 7.87 -9.12
N THR A 70 -2.01 7.30 -8.36
CA THR A 70 -1.72 5.86 -8.39
C THR A 70 -2.93 5.04 -7.99
N VAL A 71 -3.64 5.41 -6.91
CA VAL A 71 -4.89 4.72 -6.52
C VAL A 71 -5.99 4.87 -7.58
N ARG A 72 -6.06 6.00 -8.29
CA ARG A 72 -6.98 6.16 -9.44
C ARG A 72 -6.68 5.18 -10.57
N LEU A 73 -5.42 4.80 -10.79
CA LEU A 73 -5.06 3.75 -11.75
C LEU A 73 -5.59 2.39 -11.31
N ILE A 74 -5.47 2.04 -10.02
CA ILE A 74 -6.06 0.80 -9.46
C ILE A 74 -7.58 0.79 -9.67
N ARG A 75 -8.27 1.90 -9.41
CA ARG A 75 -9.73 2.05 -9.64
C ARG A 75 -10.15 1.84 -11.10
N ARG A 76 -9.24 1.99 -12.06
CA ARG A 76 -9.50 1.81 -13.51
C ARG A 76 -9.38 0.35 -13.96
N LEU A 77 -8.85 -0.55 -13.12
CA LEU A 77 -8.88 -1.98 -13.42
C LEU A 77 -10.33 -2.44 -13.54
N SER A 78 -10.65 -3.19 -14.59
CA SER A 78 -12.03 -3.58 -14.94
C SER A 78 -12.74 -4.35 -13.81
N TRP A 79 -12.00 -5.11 -13.02
CA TRP A 79 -12.52 -5.92 -11.92
C TRP A 79 -12.58 -5.17 -10.57
N ALA A 80 -11.90 -4.03 -10.43
CA ALA A 80 -11.67 -3.39 -9.13
C ALA A 80 -12.95 -2.94 -8.42
N ARG A 81 -13.97 -2.55 -9.20
CA ARG A 81 -15.30 -2.16 -8.68
C ARG A 81 -16.27 -3.33 -8.56
N GLY A 82 -15.83 -4.54 -8.93
CA GLY A 82 -16.68 -5.72 -8.96
C GLY A 82 -16.89 -6.33 -7.58
N THR A 83 -17.91 -7.17 -7.53
CA THR A 83 -18.20 -8.07 -6.42
C THR A 83 -18.27 -9.50 -6.95
N SER A 84 -18.04 -10.48 -6.09
CA SER A 84 -18.28 -11.89 -6.40
C SER A 84 -19.78 -12.22 -6.48
N PRO A 85 -20.15 -13.42 -6.96
CA PRO A 85 -21.57 -13.83 -7.06
C PRO A 85 -22.35 -13.78 -5.74
N ASN A 86 -21.67 -13.90 -4.60
CA ASN A 86 -22.24 -13.76 -3.26
C ASN A 86 -22.23 -12.31 -2.72
N GLY A 87 -21.91 -11.32 -3.56
CA GLY A 87 -21.92 -9.90 -3.20
C GLY A 87 -20.69 -9.40 -2.45
N ALA A 88 -19.69 -10.24 -2.16
CA ALA A 88 -18.48 -9.78 -1.49
C ALA A 88 -17.60 -8.93 -2.44
N PRO A 89 -17.02 -7.80 -1.98
CA PRO A 89 -16.24 -6.92 -2.84
C PRO A 89 -14.88 -7.51 -3.19
N HIS A 90 -14.44 -7.28 -4.43
CA HIS A 90 -13.10 -7.69 -4.89
C HIS A 90 -11.98 -6.89 -4.19
N ILE A 91 -12.21 -5.61 -3.93
CA ILE A 91 -11.33 -4.75 -3.12
C ILE A 91 -12.07 -4.42 -1.83
N ARG A 92 -11.53 -4.85 -0.68
CA ARG A 92 -12.11 -4.59 0.64
C ARG A 92 -11.67 -3.25 1.20
N SER A 93 -10.41 -2.87 0.99
CA SER A 93 -9.90 -1.57 1.42
C SER A 93 -8.69 -1.12 0.59
N VAL A 94 -8.54 0.21 0.48
CA VAL A 94 -7.31 0.87 0.02
C VAL A 94 -7.10 2.08 0.93
N ILE A 95 -5.95 2.16 1.58
CA ILE A 95 -5.62 3.19 2.57
C ILE A 95 -4.33 3.88 2.14
N ILE A 96 -4.33 5.22 2.16
CA ILE A 96 -3.13 6.04 2.05
C ILE A 96 -2.79 6.54 3.45
N SER A 97 -1.58 6.26 3.89
CA SER A 97 -1.02 6.73 5.17
C SER A 97 0.31 7.40 4.93
N ILE A 98 0.81 8.16 5.90
CA ILE A 98 2.12 8.79 5.85
C ILE A 98 3.01 8.24 6.94
N GLN A 99 4.22 7.85 6.57
CA GLN A 99 5.26 7.50 7.52
C GLN A 99 5.96 8.76 8.03
N ILE A 100 5.68 9.14 9.26
CA ILE A 100 6.30 10.29 9.95
C ILE A 100 7.58 9.93 10.70
N MET A 101 7.80 8.64 10.99
CA MET A 101 8.97 8.14 11.72
C MET A 101 9.77 7.14 10.88
N PRO A 102 11.07 6.95 11.15
CA PRO A 102 11.88 5.93 10.48
C PRO A 102 11.22 4.54 10.51
N TYR A 103 11.37 3.77 9.44
CA TYR A 103 10.88 2.39 9.40
C TYR A 103 11.73 1.53 10.33
N LEU A 104 11.09 0.81 11.23
CA LEU A 104 11.75 -0.10 12.16
C LEU A 104 11.29 -1.52 11.89
N ASP A 105 12.21 -2.36 11.40
CA ASP A 105 11.99 -3.80 11.28
C ASP A 105 12.37 -4.48 12.61
N VAL A 106 11.36 -4.97 13.32
CA VAL A 106 11.52 -5.69 14.59
C VAL A 106 11.40 -7.21 14.43
N THR A 107 11.42 -7.73 13.20
CA THR A 107 11.29 -9.17 12.92
C THR A 107 12.36 -9.99 13.64
N ASN A 108 13.61 -9.50 13.65
CA ASN A 108 14.70 -10.20 14.35
C ASN A 108 14.48 -10.25 15.86
N PHE A 109 13.94 -9.19 16.46
CA PHE A 109 13.61 -9.16 17.90
C PHE A 109 12.52 -10.18 18.24
N VAL A 110 11.44 -10.24 17.45
CA VAL A 110 10.37 -11.24 17.61
C VAL A 110 10.91 -12.68 17.48
N ARG A 111 11.97 -12.88 16.69
CA ARG A 111 12.67 -14.17 16.55
C ARG A 111 13.67 -14.49 17.68
N GLY A 112 13.72 -13.68 18.75
CA GLY A 112 14.62 -13.87 19.89
C GLY A 112 15.97 -13.15 19.79
N GLY A 113 16.17 -12.32 18.74
CA GLY A 113 17.32 -11.44 18.62
C GLY A 113 17.24 -10.21 19.53
N ARG A 114 18.25 -9.33 19.45
CA ARG A 114 18.25 -8.07 20.19
C ARG A 114 17.24 -7.07 19.60
N LEU A 115 16.63 -6.29 20.48
CA LEU A 115 15.80 -5.15 20.08
C LEU A 115 16.70 -4.14 19.33
N PRO A 116 16.30 -3.68 18.12
CA PRO A 116 17.05 -2.64 17.44
C PRO A 116 17.05 -1.35 18.27
N ASN A 117 18.11 -0.55 18.14
CA ASN A 117 18.19 0.74 18.83
C ASN A 117 17.00 1.62 18.42
N ILE A 118 16.07 1.85 19.35
CA ILE A 118 14.93 2.72 19.12
C ILE A 118 15.44 4.17 19.23
N PRO A 119 15.23 5.03 18.21
CA PRO A 119 15.53 6.45 18.31
C PRO A 119 14.76 7.05 19.50
N ARG A 120 15.45 7.73 20.41
CA ARG A 120 14.78 8.55 21.44
C ARG A 120 14.30 9.83 20.76
N PHE A 121 13.00 10.11 20.89
CA PHE A 121 12.36 11.35 20.43
C PHE A 121 12.26 12.33 21.59
#